data_AF-A0A812DSK6-F1
#
_entry.id   AF-A0A812DSK6-F1
#
_cell.length_a   1.000
_cell.length_b   1.000
_cell.length_c   1.000
_cell.angle_alpha   90.00
_cell.angle_beta   90.00
_cell.angle_gamma   90.00
#
_symmetry.space_group_name_H-M   'P 1'
#
loop_
_entity.id
_entity.type
_entity.pdbx_description
1 polymer ?
#
loop_
_entity_poly.entity_id
_entity_poly.type
_entity_poly.pdbx_seq_one_letter_code
_entity_poly.pdbx_strand_id
1 'polypeptide(L)'
;MKLLLYFLIITLVGRNEGNNHFPHFRKLKSRATASVQTAAAQDVVRRLIPDRAEEFNIQVDPQLAEGDKDVFTLVTDKVTGKINITGNAGVVATWGFYHFLKFHCGCHVSWGGQQLNIPKPLPVIEAPGHRMVSNDQFRYYENVCTVSYSFVWYNWTDWERQIDWMALNGINLPLAFNGQEAIMQRVFTNMNFTQKDLDDFFTGPAFLAWFRMGNIQKWGGPLPQSWINDQLVLQHRILRRMRSLGMIPVLAGFGGHVPANIKKLYPNVNVSTLTNWSQFKPPYSGTTIINFDDPLFAEVGRRFIEETIKELGTNHVYATDLFNEMRPKSSNITYLKMSGAAIYKGMVSADPDAVWVMQGWLFQDSSFWKLPQAKALLTSVPMGRMIVLDLFAEIRPLWQKYDSFFGQPFVWCMLHNYGGTMDLYGDIESVNVGPSTARSYPNSSMIGIGISPEGINQNYVMYEFMLDQGIGPGPKNIAEWISGYAKRRYGVENRYIDIGWQLLRGTVYSCNKTIHDAHGNVVFTGRPHLNMKEAVSFVTNHF
;
A
#
# COMPACT_ATOMS: atom_id res chain seq x y z
N MET A 1 -13.20 12.37 70.51
CA MET A 1 -14.59 12.24 70.04
C MET A 1 -14.68 12.85 68.65
N LYS A 2 -14.91 12.01 67.61
CA LYS A 2 -15.22 12.34 66.20
C LYS A 2 -14.09 12.98 65.37
N LEU A 3 -13.83 12.64 64.11
CA LEU A 3 -14.09 11.51 63.21
C LEU A 3 -13.18 11.84 62.01
N LEU A 4 -12.16 11.05 61.69
CA LEU A 4 -11.36 11.25 60.46
C LEU A 4 -11.87 10.24 59.42
N LEU A 5 -12.66 10.74 58.46
CA LEU A 5 -13.10 9.98 57.30
C LEU A 5 -11.89 9.66 56.41
N TYR A 6 -11.58 8.38 56.25
CA TYR A 6 -10.79 7.87 55.13
C TYR A 6 -11.68 7.91 53.88
N PHE A 7 -11.37 8.78 52.92
CA PHE A 7 -11.89 8.66 51.56
C PHE A 7 -10.99 7.71 50.77
N LEU A 8 -11.50 6.51 50.53
CA LEU A 8 -10.93 5.53 49.61
C LEU A 8 -11.20 6.02 48.18
N ILE A 9 -10.21 6.64 47.53
CA ILE A 9 -10.27 6.89 46.08
C ILE A 9 -9.98 5.55 45.40
N ILE A 10 -11.05 4.82 45.08
CA ILE A 10 -11.00 3.76 44.08
C ILE A 10 -10.88 4.48 42.73
N THR A 11 -9.66 4.58 42.21
CA THR A 11 -9.44 4.80 40.79
C THR A 11 -9.98 3.57 40.05
N LEU A 12 -11.22 3.66 39.60
CA LEU A 12 -11.71 2.85 38.49
C LEU A 12 -10.80 3.17 37.30
N VAL A 13 -9.77 2.34 37.11
CA VAL A 13 -9.09 2.22 35.83
C VAL A 13 -10.18 1.87 34.84
N GLY A 14 -10.53 2.85 34.01
CA GLY A 14 -11.41 2.66 32.89
C GLY A 14 -10.94 1.45 32.11
N ARG A 15 -11.80 0.43 32.05
CA ARG A 15 -11.71 -0.65 31.07
C ARG A 15 -11.50 0.02 29.72
N ASN A 16 -10.40 -0.33 29.04
CA ASN A 16 -10.10 0.09 27.66
C ASN A 16 -11.35 -0.08 26.78
N GLU A 17 -12.10 0.99 26.56
CA GLU A 17 -12.92 1.11 25.36
C GLU A 17 -11.92 1.18 24.21
N GLY A 18 -11.87 0.12 23.38
CA GLY A 18 -11.01 0.10 22.20
C GLY A 18 -11.17 1.42 21.45
N ASN A 19 -10.04 2.06 21.17
CA ASN A 19 -9.97 3.42 20.64
C ASN A 19 -10.53 3.46 19.22
N ASN A 20 -11.86 3.49 19.12
CA ASN A 20 -12.58 3.20 17.89
C ASN A 20 -12.78 4.50 17.09
N HIS A 21 -11.66 5.18 16.80
CA HIS A 21 -11.61 6.52 16.21
C HIS A 21 -12.35 6.61 14.86
N PHE A 22 -12.42 5.49 14.12
CA PHE A 22 -13.09 5.40 12.81
C PHE A 22 -14.04 4.18 12.75
N PRO A 23 -15.32 4.31 13.16
CA PRO A 23 -16.22 3.15 13.29
C PRO A 23 -16.52 2.42 11.98
N HIS A 24 -16.45 3.10 10.84
CA HIS A 24 -16.64 2.50 9.52
C HIS A 24 -15.59 1.42 9.19
N PHE A 25 -14.41 1.46 9.82
CA PHE A 25 -13.35 0.49 9.55
C PHE A 25 -13.69 -0.92 10.01
N ARG A 26 -14.67 -1.10 10.90
CA ARG A 26 -15.20 -2.42 11.28
C ARG A 26 -15.81 -3.20 10.11
N LYS A 27 -16.18 -2.49 9.02
CA LYS A 27 -16.69 -3.08 7.78
C LYS A 27 -15.57 -3.50 6.82
N LEU A 28 -14.38 -2.95 6.98
CA LEU A 28 -13.22 -3.27 6.15
C LEU A 28 -12.61 -4.57 6.66
N LYS A 29 -13.12 -5.69 6.14
CA LYS A 29 -12.63 -7.03 6.48
C LYS A 29 -12.88 -8.01 5.34
N SER A 30 -12.12 -9.09 5.31
CA SER A 30 -12.47 -10.23 4.47
C SER A 30 -13.76 -10.91 4.97
N ARG A 31 -14.54 -11.45 4.03
CA ARG A 31 -15.71 -12.29 4.32
C ARG A 31 -15.35 -13.78 4.45
N ALA A 32 -14.09 -14.15 4.24
CA ALA A 32 -13.63 -15.52 4.41
C ALA A 32 -13.70 -15.95 5.88
N THR A 33 -14.30 -17.11 6.15
CA THR A 33 -14.37 -17.69 7.49
C THR A 33 -12.98 -18.03 8.04
N ALA A 34 -12.85 -18.17 9.37
CA ALA A 34 -11.59 -18.53 10.01
C ALA A 34 -10.99 -19.83 9.43
N SER A 35 -11.80 -20.87 9.19
CA SER A 35 -11.33 -22.13 8.60
C SER A 35 -10.78 -21.98 7.17
N VAL A 36 -11.42 -21.17 6.33
CA VAL A 36 -10.91 -20.83 4.99
C VAL A 36 -9.58 -20.10 5.10
N GLN A 37 -9.46 -19.16 6.04
CA GLN A 37 -8.21 -18.43 6.27
C GLN A 37 -7.10 -19.31 6.82
N THR A 38 -7.43 -20.25 7.71
CA THR A 38 -6.50 -21.28 8.19
C THR A 38 -5.97 -22.13 7.04
N ALA A 39 -6.86 -22.64 6.19
CA ALA A 39 -6.45 -23.45 5.03
C ALA A 39 -5.56 -22.65 4.07
N ALA A 40 -5.92 -21.40 3.76
CA ALA A 40 -5.13 -20.54 2.90
C ALA A 40 -3.72 -20.26 3.47
N ALA A 41 -3.62 -20.00 4.78
CA ALA A 41 -2.33 -19.80 5.45
C ALA A 41 -1.47 -21.08 5.47
N GLN A 42 -2.10 -22.24 5.72
CA GLN A 42 -1.42 -23.55 5.61
C GLN A 42 -0.88 -23.79 4.20
N ASP A 43 -1.62 -23.39 3.16
CA ASP A 43 -1.16 -23.53 1.79
C ASP A 43 0.04 -22.63 1.46
N VAL A 44 0.15 -21.44 2.09
CA VAL A 44 1.38 -20.62 2.00
C VAL A 44 2.57 -21.36 2.60
N VAL A 45 2.39 -21.95 3.79
CA VAL A 45 3.44 -22.75 4.44
C VAL A 45 3.85 -23.94 3.57
N ARG A 46 2.89 -24.68 2.99
CA ARG A 46 3.16 -25.81 2.09
C ARG A 46 3.90 -25.39 0.82
N ARG A 47 3.58 -24.24 0.23
CA ARG A 47 4.32 -23.73 -0.95
C ARG A 47 5.73 -23.30 -0.60
N LEU A 48 5.94 -22.71 0.59
CA LEU A 48 7.26 -22.22 0.99
C LEU A 48 8.20 -23.36 1.41
N ILE A 49 7.71 -24.33 2.19
CA ILE A 49 8.51 -25.40 2.81
C ILE A 49 7.80 -26.76 2.75
N PRO A 50 7.54 -27.32 1.56
CA PRO A 50 6.67 -28.49 1.39
C PRO A 50 7.07 -29.68 2.27
N ASP A 51 8.37 -29.97 2.38
CA ASP A 51 8.88 -31.12 3.13
C ASP A 51 8.83 -30.96 4.66
N ARG A 52 8.53 -29.75 5.14
CA ARG A 52 8.56 -29.39 6.56
C ARG A 52 7.27 -28.75 7.05
N ALA A 53 6.27 -28.58 6.19
CA ALA A 53 5.03 -27.89 6.51
C ALA A 53 4.30 -28.54 7.70
N GLU A 54 4.37 -29.87 7.83
CA GLU A 54 3.72 -30.64 8.89
C GLU A 54 4.34 -30.43 10.29
N GLU A 55 5.48 -29.76 10.39
CA GLU A 55 6.09 -29.36 11.67
C GLU A 55 5.42 -28.09 12.27
N PHE A 56 4.50 -27.46 11.53
CA PHE A 56 3.80 -26.24 11.92
C PHE A 56 2.29 -26.48 11.96
N ASN A 57 1.65 -26.10 13.08
CA ASN A 57 0.20 -26.08 13.19
C ASN A 57 -0.29 -24.63 13.11
N ILE A 58 -0.80 -24.26 11.95
CA ILE A 58 -1.34 -22.92 11.69
C ILE A 58 -2.84 -22.90 12.00
N GLN A 59 -3.29 -21.92 12.78
CA GLN A 59 -4.67 -21.69 13.15
C GLN A 59 -5.05 -20.21 13.04
N VAL A 60 -6.35 -19.95 12.80
CA VAL A 60 -6.91 -18.59 12.80
C VAL A 60 -7.99 -18.50 13.86
N ASP A 61 -7.83 -17.57 14.80
CA ASP A 61 -8.81 -17.26 15.83
C ASP A 61 -9.11 -15.76 15.84
N PRO A 62 -10.22 -15.31 15.21
CA PRO A 62 -10.60 -13.89 15.20
C PRO A 62 -10.76 -13.25 16.57
N GLN A 63 -10.99 -14.03 17.65
CA GLN A 63 -11.11 -13.50 19.01
C GLN A 63 -9.76 -13.08 19.62
N LEU A 64 -8.64 -13.43 18.97
CA LEU A 64 -7.30 -13.10 19.44
C LEU A 64 -6.96 -11.60 19.28
N ALA A 65 -7.70 -10.87 18.43
CA ALA A 65 -7.45 -9.46 18.14
C ALA A 65 -7.58 -8.56 19.39
N GLU A 66 -6.77 -7.50 19.45
CA GLU A 66 -6.86 -6.47 20.49
C GLU A 66 -7.42 -5.18 19.91
N GLY A 67 -8.75 -5.02 20.00
CA GLY A 67 -9.42 -3.88 19.35
C GLY A 67 -9.30 -3.98 17.83
N ASP A 68 -8.58 -3.02 17.23
CA ASP A 68 -8.28 -2.95 15.80
C ASP A 68 -6.88 -3.51 15.45
N LYS A 69 -6.13 -4.01 16.44
CA LYS A 69 -4.77 -4.53 16.25
C LYS A 69 -4.76 -6.03 15.99
N ASP A 70 -3.91 -6.41 15.05
CA ASP A 70 -3.65 -7.79 14.71
C ASP A 70 -2.73 -8.43 15.74
N VAL A 71 -2.97 -9.70 16.05
CA VAL A 71 -2.25 -10.46 17.07
C VAL A 71 -1.92 -11.84 16.55
N PHE A 72 -0.69 -12.30 16.80
CA PHE A 72 -0.33 -13.71 16.69
C PHE A 72 0.40 -14.24 17.92
N THR A 73 0.31 -15.55 18.12
CA THR A 73 0.99 -16.29 19.19
C THR A 73 1.81 -17.44 18.61
N LEU A 74 2.96 -17.71 19.22
CA LEU A 74 3.85 -18.82 18.88
C LEU A 74 4.14 -19.64 20.14
N VAL A 75 3.96 -20.95 20.11
CA VAL A 75 4.31 -21.85 21.23
C VAL A 75 4.64 -23.25 20.71
N THR A 76 5.65 -23.90 21.26
CA THR A 76 5.96 -25.30 20.94
C THR A 76 5.01 -26.22 21.69
N ASP A 77 4.39 -27.15 20.97
CA ASP A 77 3.66 -28.27 21.57
C ASP A 77 4.66 -29.24 22.19
N LYS A 78 4.60 -29.43 23.52
CA LYS A 78 5.51 -30.31 24.26
C LYS A 78 5.34 -31.79 23.94
N VAL A 79 4.18 -32.20 23.44
CA VAL A 79 3.89 -33.60 23.10
C VAL A 79 4.36 -33.92 21.69
N THR A 80 4.05 -33.03 20.73
CA THR A 80 4.32 -33.31 19.30
C THR A 80 5.63 -32.69 18.79
N GLY A 81 6.19 -31.72 19.51
CA GLY A 81 7.36 -30.93 19.06
C GLY A 81 7.05 -29.92 17.95
N LYS A 82 5.79 -29.82 17.51
CA LYS A 82 5.34 -28.88 16.47
C LYS A 82 5.26 -27.45 17.00
N ILE A 83 5.38 -26.47 16.12
CA ILE A 83 5.15 -25.06 16.46
C ILE A 83 3.68 -24.73 16.20
N ASN A 84 2.95 -24.39 17.26
CA ASN A 84 1.60 -23.86 17.18
C ASN A 84 1.65 -22.37 16.91
N ILE A 85 0.99 -21.94 15.84
CA ILE A 85 0.93 -20.55 15.38
C ILE A 85 -0.53 -20.18 15.21
N THR A 86 -1.01 -19.24 16.02
CA THR A 86 -2.38 -18.73 15.93
C THR A 86 -2.34 -17.25 15.62
N GLY A 87 -3.06 -16.81 14.59
CA GLY A 87 -3.26 -15.39 14.28
C GLY A 87 -4.74 -15.02 14.26
N ASN A 88 -5.09 -13.75 14.45
CA ASN A 88 -6.49 -13.30 14.35
C ASN A 88 -7.04 -13.30 12.90
N ALA A 89 -6.15 -13.36 11.91
CA ALA A 89 -6.47 -13.53 10.49
C ALA A 89 -5.42 -14.42 9.80
N GLY A 90 -5.72 -14.96 8.62
CA GLY A 90 -4.82 -15.85 7.87
C GLY A 90 -3.46 -15.22 7.55
N VAL A 91 -3.46 -13.95 7.12
CA VAL A 91 -2.26 -13.14 6.87
C VAL A 91 -1.45 -12.94 8.15
N VAL A 92 -2.12 -12.80 9.30
CA VAL A 92 -1.45 -12.61 10.59
C VAL A 92 -0.83 -13.90 11.10
N ALA A 93 -1.50 -15.04 10.91
CA ALA A 93 -0.92 -16.35 11.19
C ALA A 93 0.29 -16.65 10.29
N THR A 94 0.22 -16.26 9.01
CA THR A 94 1.33 -16.38 8.05
C THR A 94 2.50 -15.47 8.44
N TRP A 95 2.22 -14.25 8.92
CA TRP A 95 3.23 -13.34 9.45
C TRP A 95 3.90 -13.90 10.70
N GLY A 96 3.13 -14.52 11.61
CA GLY A 96 3.67 -15.23 12.77
C GLY A 96 4.58 -16.41 12.40
N PHE A 97 4.20 -17.16 11.37
CA PHE A 97 5.05 -18.19 10.79
C PHE A 97 6.37 -17.63 10.24
N TYR A 98 6.31 -16.55 9.45
CA TYR A 98 7.55 -15.93 8.95
C TYR A 98 8.38 -15.31 10.08
N HIS A 99 7.74 -14.74 11.10
CA HIS A 99 8.42 -14.23 12.29
C HIS A 99 9.21 -15.34 12.99
N PHE A 100 8.61 -16.53 13.15
CA PHE A 100 9.32 -17.70 13.68
C PHE A 100 10.52 -18.07 12.79
N LEU A 101 10.31 -18.18 11.48
CA LEU A 101 11.39 -18.51 10.54
C LEU A 101 12.53 -17.50 10.59
N LYS A 102 12.23 -16.19 10.62
CA LYS A 102 13.23 -15.13 10.70
C LYS A 102 14.01 -15.22 12.01
N PHE A 103 13.33 -15.08 13.14
CA PHE A 103 13.99 -14.78 14.40
C PHE A 103 14.43 -16.02 15.19
N HIS A 104 13.87 -17.20 14.88
CA HIS A 104 14.25 -18.45 15.54
C HIS A 104 15.01 -19.40 14.62
N CYS A 105 14.64 -19.48 13.34
CA CYS A 105 15.29 -20.38 12.38
C CYS A 105 16.40 -19.72 11.55
N GLY A 106 16.58 -18.40 11.66
CA GLY A 106 17.58 -17.68 10.88
C GLY A 106 17.30 -17.65 9.37
N CYS A 107 16.04 -17.80 8.95
CA CYS A 107 15.62 -17.84 7.55
C CYS A 107 15.28 -16.44 7.00
N HIS A 108 15.22 -16.33 5.68
CA HIS A 108 14.92 -15.06 4.99
C HIS A 108 14.24 -15.31 3.63
N VAL A 109 13.23 -14.49 3.29
CA VAL A 109 12.48 -14.53 2.03
C VAL A 109 12.38 -13.11 1.46
N SER A 110 12.91 -12.89 0.25
CA SER A 110 12.68 -11.66 -0.51
C SER A 110 12.46 -11.95 -1.99
N TRP A 111 12.12 -10.92 -2.78
CA TRP A 111 11.98 -11.05 -4.23
C TRP A 111 13.25 -11.59 -4.91
N GLY A 112 14.42 -11.20 -4.42
CA GLY A 112 15.72 -11.62 -4.97
C GLY A 112 16.25 -12.96 -4.48
N GLY A 113 15.50 -13.71 -3.67
CA GLY A 113 15.90 -15.04 -3.23
C GLY A 113 15.44 -15.42 -1.83
N GLN A 114 15.64 -16.69 -1.50
CA GLN A 114 15.21 -17.31 -0.26
C GLN A 114 16.37 -18.08 0.38
N GLN A 115 16.47 -18.01 1.70
CA GLN A 115 17.38 -18.79 2.53
C GLN A 115 16.50 -19.51 3.57
N LEU A 116 16.27 -20.80 3.36
CA LEU A 116 15.31 -21.63 4.10
C LEU A 116 15.97 -22.85 4.75
N ASN A 117 17.23 -22.72 5.18
CA ASN A 117 17.93 -23.75 5.96
C ASN A 117 17.38 -23.77 7.40
N ILE A 118 16.19 -24.33 7.55
CA ILE A 118 15.52 -24.44 8.84
C ILE A 118 16.27 -25.48 9.71
N PRO A 119 16.55 -25.20 11.00
CA PRO A 119 17.20 -26.16 11.90
C PRO A 119 16.41 -27.47 12.09
N LYS A 120 17.11 -28.57 12.39
CA LYS A 120 16.52 -29.84 12.83
C LYS A 120 17.25 -30.31 14.10
N PRO A 121 16.57 -30.43 15.26
CA PRO A 121 15.15 -30.13 15.51
C PRO A 121 14.82 -28.63 15.38
N LEU A 122 13.52 -28.29 15.33
CA LEU A 122 13.09 -26.89 15.39
C LEU A 122 13.48 -26.23 16.72
N PRO A 123 13.80 -24.93 16.73
CA PRO A 123 13.94 -24.16 17.96
C PRO A 123 12.66 -24.21 18.80
N VAL A 124 12.82 -24.36 20.12
CA VAL A 124 11.71 -24.49 21.07
C VAL A 124 11.29 -23.12 21.60
N ILE A 125 9.98 -22.85 21.61
CA ILE A 125 9.35 -21.71 22.28
C ILE A 125 8.54 -22.24 23.47
N GLU A 126 9.09 -22.11 24.66
CA GLU A 126 8.47 -22.55 25.91
C GLU A 126 7.21 -21.74 26.26
N ALA A 127 6.29 -22.37 27.00
CA ALA A 127 5.12 -21.69 27.55
C ALA A 127 5.55 -20.53 28.48
N PRO A 128 4.85 -19.39 28.48
CA PRO A 128 3.53 -19.13 27.88
C PRO A 128 3.54 -18.84 26.36
N GLY A 129 4.68 -18.98 25.70
CA GLY A 129 4.84 -18.67 24.28
C GLY A 129 5.20 -17.22 24.02
N HIS A 130 5.38 -16.88 22.75
CA HIS A 130 5.49 -15.50 22.30
C HIS A 130 4.11 -15.00 21.91
N ARG A 131 3.81 -13.76 22.29
CA ARG A 131 2.61 -13.05 21.87
C ARG A 131 2.99 -11.71 21.30
N MET A 132 2.60 -11.46 20.06
CA MET A 132 2.98 -10.26 19.33
C MET A 132 1.72 -9.52 18.88
N VAL A 133 1.70 -8.20 19.08
CA VAL A 133 0.58 -7.31 18.74
C VAL A 133 1.09 -6.28 17.74
N SER A 134 0.36 -6.05 16.65
CA SER A 134 0.70 -5.03 15.68
C SER A 134 0.61 -3.63 16.30
N ASN A 135 1.45 -2.71 15.80
CA ASN A 135 1.39 -1.31 16.23
C ASN A 135 0.14 -0.60 15.71
N ASP A 136 -0.30 -1.01 14.51
CA ASP A 136 -1.33 -0.33 13.73
C ASP A 136 -2.34 -1.33 13.13
N GLN A 137 -3.49 -0.84 12.67
CA GLN A 137 -4.53 -1.64 12.03
C GLN A 137 -4.11 -2.13 10.65
N PHE A 138 -3.48 -1.27 9.84
CA PHE A 138 -3.17 -1.57 8.45
C PHE A 138 -1.68 -1.63 8.14
N ARG A 139 -1.33 -2.57 7.27
CA ARG A 139 -0.05 -2.65 6.56
C ARG A 139 -0.35 -2.63 5.07
N TYR A 140 -0.14 -1.48 4.46
CA TYR A 140 -0.48 -1.19 3.08
C TYR A 140 0.67 -1.58 2.12
N TYR A 141 0.31 -2.00 0.92
CA TYR A 141 1.30 -2.23 -0.13
C TYR A 141 0.77 -1.82 -1.51
N GLU A 142 1.74 -1.32 -2.29
CA GLU A 142 1.74 -0.99 -3.72
C GLU A 142 1.60 0.51 -4.01
N ASN A 143 2.26 0.94 -5.08
CA ASN A 143 1.99 2.20 -5.74
C ASN A 143 1.11 1.92 -6.96
N VAL A 144 0.31 2.89 -7.38
CA VAL A 144 -0.38 2.81 -8.68
C VAL A 144 0.62 2.65 -9.84
N CYS A 145 1.86 3.12 -9.70
CA CYS A 145 2.95 2.93 -10.65
C CYS A 145 3.49 1.48 -10.71
N THR A 146 3.44 0.73 -9.61
CA THR A 146 4.01 -0.64 -9.52
C THR A 146 3.37 -1.58 -10.53
N VAL A 147 2.09 -1.37 -10.85
CA VAL A 147 1.35 -2.15 -11.83
C VAL A 147 1.96 -2.07 -13.24
N SER A 148 2.61 -0.96 -13.58
CA SER A 148 3.20 -0.71 -14.89
C SER A 148 4.70 -1.00 -14.91
N TYR A 149 5.42 -0.59 -13.87
CA TYR A 149 6.88 -0.79 -13.81
C TYR A 149 7.30 -2.19 -13.40
N SER A 150 6.43 -2.96 -12.72
CA SER A 150 6.79 -4.29 -12.20
C SER A 150 5.80 -5.38 -12.58
N PHE A 151 4.49 -5.14 -12.45
CA PHE A 151 3.50 -6.22 -12.57
C PHE A 151 2.88 -6.40 -13.96
N VAL A 152 3.19 -5.52 -14.92
CA VAL A 152 2.53 -5.52 -16.25
C VAL A 152 2.62 -6.89 -16.93
N TRP A 153 3.71 -7.63 -16.77
CA TRP A 153 3.87 -8.95 -17.40
C TRP A 153 3.71 -10.12 -16.43
N TYR A 154 3.21 -9.88 -15.21
CA TYR A 154 3.01 -10.94 -14.23
C TYR A 154 1.87 -11.86 -14.64
N ASN A 155 2.13 -13.17 -14.58
CA ASN A 155 1.11 -14.19 -14.68
C ASN A 155 0.62 -14.59 -13.27
N TRP A 156 -0.24 -15.61 -13.20
CA TRP A 156 -0.74 -16.10 -11.91
C TRP A 156 0.36 -16.62 -10.97
N THR A 157 1.38 -17.31 -11.49
CA THR A 157 2.48 -17.83 -10.67
C THR A 157 3.31 -16.70 -10.04
N ASP A 158 3.52 -15.61 -10.77
CA ASP A 158 4.17 -14.41 -10.22
C ASP A 158 3.33 -13.77 -9.13
N TRP A 159 2.02 -13.59 -9.38
CA TRP A 159 1.09 -13.05 -8.40
C TRP A 159 0.91 -13.95 -7.18
N GLU A 160 0.92 -15.27 -7.35
CA GLU A 160 0.85 -16.22 -6.24
C GLU A 160 2.03 -16.04 -5.29
N ARG A 161 3.25 -15.96 -5.83
CA ARG A 161 4.47 -15.67 -5.06
C ARG A 161 4.41 -14.30 -4.41
N GLN A 162 3.89 -13.30 -5.12
CA GLN A 162 3.77 -11.94 -4.60
C GLN A 162 2.80 -11.86 -3.42
N ILE A 163 1.65 -12.53 -3.49
CA ILE A 163 0.67 -12.55 -2.40
C ILE A 163 1.16 -13.39 -1.21
N ASP A 164 1.89 -14.48 -1.46
CA ASP A 164 2.56 -15.23 -0.38
C ASP A 164 3.59 -14.33 0.32
N TRP A 165 4.40 -13.57 -0.42
CA TRP A 165 5.34 -12.60 0.17
C TRP A 165 4.62 -11.49 0.96
N MET A 166 3.49 -10.97 0.46
CA MET A 166 2.65 -10.03 1.20
C MET A 166 2.21 -10.64 2.55
N ALA A 167 1.73 -11.89 2.52
CA ALA A 167 1.23 -12.57 3.71
C ALA A 167 2.34 -12.84 4.74
N LEU A 168 3.52 -13.27 4.29
CA LEU A 168 4.69 -13.46 5.15
C LEU A 168 5.10 -12.15 5.86
N ASN A 169 4.89 -10.99 5.22
CA ASN A 169 5.21 -9.69 5.80
C ASN A 169 4.01 -8.97 6.45
N GLY A 170 2.88 -9.67 6.66
CA GLY A 170 1.72 -9.14 7.38
C GLY A 170 0.93 -8.05 6.64
N ILE A 171 1.13 -7.88 5.34
CA ILE A 171 0.39 -6.89 4.51
C ILE A 171 -1.08 -7.30 4.44
N ASN A 172 -1.98 -6.41 4.88
CA ASN A 172 -3.43 -6.69 4.93
C ASN A 172 -4.28 -5.70 4.12
N LEU A 173 -3.70 -4.64 3.56
CA LEU A 173 -4.39 -3.65 2.73
C LEU A 173 -3.65 -3.43 1.39
N PRO A 174 -3.56 -4.43 0.49
CA PRO A 174 -2.89 -4.28 -0.81
C PRO A 174 -3.80 -3.59 -1.85
N LEU A 175 -3.22 -2.85 -2.80
CA LEU A 175 -3.94 -2.49 -4.02
C LEU A 175 -4.24 -3.74 -4.88
N ALA A 176 -5.33 -3.72 -5.63
CA ALA A 176 -5.67 -4.79 -6.57
C ALA A 176 -6.27 -4.20 -7.86
N PHE A 177 -5.40 -3.74 -8.75
CA PHE A 177 -5.76 -2.91 -9.91
C PHE A 177 -5.85 -3.66 -11.25
N ASN A 178 -5.55 -4.96 -11.30
CA ASN A 178 -5.66 -5.74 -12.53
C ASN A 178 -7.09 -5.75 -13.07
N GLY A 179 -7.23 -5.69 -14.39
CA GLY A 179 -8.52 -5.85 -15.07
C GLY A 179 -9.49 -4.67 -14.98
N GLN A 180 -9.10 -3.52 -14.39
CA GLN A 180 -10.01 -2.37 -14.28
C GLN A 180 -10.45 -1.80 -15.65
N GLU A 181 -9.64 -1.99 -16.70
CA GLU A 181 -10.01 -1.63 -18.07
C GLU A 181 -11.21 -2.44 -18.58
N ALA A 182 -11.42 -3.68 -18.11
CA ALA A 182 -12.60 -4.48 -18.44
C ALA A 182 -13.87 -3.86 -17.83
N ILE A 183 -13.78 -3.34 -16.62
CA ILE A 183 -14.87 -2.61 -15.97
C ILE A 183 -15.15 -1.31 -16.71
N MET A 184 -14.11 -0.53 -17.03
CA MET A 184 -14.24 0.70 -17.82
C MET A 184 -14.87 0.45 -19.19
N GLN A 185 -14.42 -0.59 -19.90
CA GLN A 185 -14.96 -0.99 -21.20
C GLN A 185 -16.47 -1.26 -21.09
N ARG A 186 -16.90 -2.09 -20.13
CA ARG A 186 -18.33 -2.39 -19.94
C ARG A 186 -19.16 -1.15 -19.62
N VAL A 187 -18.68 -0.30 -18.72
CA VAL A 187 -19.36 0.95 -18.35
C VAL A 187 -19.52 1.85 -19.56
N PHE A 188 -18.45 2.11 -20.31
CA PHE A 188 -18.49 3.00 -21.47
C PHE A 188 -19.24 2.40 -22.66
N THR A 189 -19.14 1.09 -22.92
CA THR A 189 -19.99 0.44 -23.93
C THR A 189 -21.48 0.55 -23.58
N ASN A 190 -21.85 0.41 -22.31
CA ASN A 190 -23.23 0.63 -21.83
C ASN A 190 -23.68 2.10 -21.93
N MET A 191 -22.73 3.03 -22.11
CA MET A 191 -22.98 4.44 -22.40
C MET A 191 -22.92 4.76 -23.91
N ASN A 192 -22.91 3.73 -24.76
CA ASN A 192 -22.85 3.81 -26.23
C ASN A 192 -21.52 4.31 -26.81
N PHE A 193 -20.41 4.28 -26.05
CA PHE A 193 -19.08 4.46 -26.65
C PHE A 193 -18.74 3.27 -27.55
N THR A 194 -18.20 3.55 -28.74
CA THR A 194 -17.79 2.52 -29.69
C THR A 194 -16.43 1.93 -29.29
N GLN A 195 -16.10 0.73 -29.81
CA GLN A 195 -14.77 0.15 -29.59
C GLN A 195 -13.66 1.10 -30.05
N LYS A 196 -13.86 1.82 -31.17
CA LYS A 196 -12.91 2.81 -31.66
C LYS A 196 -12.67 3.94 -30.65
N ASP A 197 -13.71 4.38 -29.95
CA ASP A 197 -13.57 5.43 -28.93
C ASP A 197 -12.72 4.94 -27.75
N LEU A 198 -12.83 3.66 -27.39
CA LEU A 198 -12.01 3.03 -26.35
C LEU A 198 -10.57 2.77 -26.82
N ASP A 199 -10.39 2.37 -28.08
CA ASP A 199 -9.06 2.20 -28.70
C ASP A 199 -8.29 3.53 -28.77
N ASP A 200 -9.00 4.65 -28.96
CA ASP A 200 -8.45 6.00 -28.92
C ASP A 200 -8.30 6.57 -27.48
N PHE A 201 -8.71 5.82 -26.46
CA PHE A 201 -8.69 6.25 -25.06
C PHE A 201 -7.67 5.46 -24.23
N PHE A 202 -7.72 4.12 -24.24
CA PHE A 202 -6.80 3.28 -23.47
C PHE A 202 -5.35 3.41 -23.96
N THR A 203 -4.41 3.45 -23.03
CA THR A 203 -2.97 3.33 -23.34
C THR A 203 -2.57 1.87 -23.55
N GLY A 204 -1.33 1.65 -23.97
CA GLY A 204 -0.73 0.31 -23.95
C GLY A 204 -0.51 -0.20 -22.53
N PRO A 205 -0.38 -1.53 -22.33
CA PRO A 205 -0.26 -2.16 -21.02
C PRO A 205 0.76 -1.53 -20.06
N ALA A 206 1.96 -1.20 -20.55
CA ALA A 206 3.06 -0.65 -19.76
C ALA A 206 2.85 0.82 -19.31
N PHE A 207 1.75 1.45 -19.73
CA PHE A 207 1.43 2.84 -19.43
C PHE A 207 0.10 2.99 -18.70
N LEU A 208 -0.47 1.89 -18.20
CA LEU A 208 -1.79 1.89 -17.57
C LEU A 208 -1.82 2.67 -16.25
N ALA A 209 -0.71 2.74 -15.50
CA ALA A 209 -0.64 3.54 -14.27
C ALA A 209 -1.03 5.02 -14.53
N TRP A 210 -0.35 5.66 -15.48
CA TRP A 210 -0.60 7.07 -15.83
C TRP A 210 -1.90 7.28 -16.60
N PHE A 211 -2.40 6.24 -17.27
CA PHE A 211 -3.75 6.28 -17.84
C PHE A 211 -4.82 6.35 -16.76
N ARG A 212 -4.73 5.49 -15.75
CA ARG A 212 -5.71 5.41 -14.65
C ARG A 212 -5.74 6.67 -13.79
N MET A 213 -4.59 7.31 -13.63
CA MET A 213 -4.44 8.63 -12.99
C MET A 213 -4.85 9.81 -13.89
N GLY A 214 -5.19 9.55 -15.15
CA GLY A 214 -5.65 10.56 -16.11
C GLY A 214 -4.57 11.46 -16.69
N ASN A 215 -3.28 11.13 -16.51
CA ASN A 215 -2.15 11.91 -17.02
C ASN A 215 -2.01 11.78 -18.54
N ILE A 216 -2.16 10.55 -19.05
CA ILE A 216 -2.04 10.23 -20.47
C ILE A 216 -3.19 9.33 -20.94
N GLN A 217 -3.39 9.28 -22.24
CA GLN A 217 -4.36 8.43 -22.92
C GLN A 217 -3.76 7.99 -24.26
N LYS A 218 -4.29 6.93 -24.89
CA LYS A 218 -3.93 6.44 -26.24
C LYS A 218 -2.49 5.95 -26.47
N TRP A 219 -1.50 6.50 -25.77
CA TRP A 219 -0.09 6.23 -25.97
C TRP A 219 0.24 4.74 -25.79
N GLY A 220 0.94 4.16 -26.77
CA GLY A 220 1.28 2.74 -26.79
C GLY A 220 0.10 1.78 -27.00
N GLY A 221 -1.12 2.29 -27.23
CA GLY A 221 -2.32 1.50 -27.54
C GLY A 221 -2.46 1.16 -29.04
N PRO A 222 -3.60 0.56 -29.44
CA PRO A 222 -4.76 0.24 -28.61
C PRO A 222 -4.52 -0.95 -27.66
N LEU A 223 -5.32 -1.04 -26.61
CA LEU A 223 -5.27 -2.16 -25.67
C LEU A 223 -6.03 -3.37 -26.26
N PRO A 224 -5.37 -4.51 -26.53
CA PRO A 224 -6.04 -5.63 -27.19
C PRO A 224 -7.09 -6.28 -26.28
N GLN A 225 -8.18 -6.78 -26.85
CA GLN A 225 -9.24 -7.44 -26.08
C GLN A 225 -8.74 -8.67 -25.28
N SER A 226 -7.74 -9.39 -25.82
CA SER A 226 -7.11 -10.51 -25.10
C SER A 226 -6.53 -10.05 -23.76
N TRP A 227 -5.81 -8.91 -23.75
CA TRP A 227 -5.30 -8.33 -22.51
C TRP A 227 -6.43 -8.01 -21.52
N ILE A 228 -7.50 -7.34 -21.99
CA ILE A 228 -8.64 -6.97 -21.14
C ILE A 228 -9.25 -8.22 -20.48
N ASN A 229 -9.45 -9.29 -21.26
CA ASN A 229 -10.02 -10.54 -20.78
C ASN A 229 -9.06 -11.27 -19.81
N ASP A 230 -7.79 -11.40 -20.17
CA ASP A 230 -6.79 -12.13 -19.40
C ASP A 230 -6.51 -11.46 -18.06
N GLN A 231 -6.44 -10.12 -18.03
CA GLN A 231 -6.27 -9.36 -16.80
C GLN A 231 -7.48 -9.47 -15.87
N LEU A 232 -8.70 -9.58 -16.42
CA LEU A 232 -9.89 -9.83 -15.61
C LEU A 232 -9.86 -11.22 -14.97
N VAL A 233 -9.50 -12.25 -15.74
CA VAL A 233 -9.34 -13.62 -15.22
C VAL A 233 -8.26 -13.67 -14.15
N LEU A 234 -7.14 -12.98 -14.35
CA LEU A 234 -6.06 -12.88 -13.39
C LEU A 234 -6.53 -12.19 -12.09
N GLN A 235 -7.27 -11.08 -12.20
CA GLN A 235 -7.80 -10.34 -11.06
C GLN A 235 -8.72 -11.21 -10.18
N HIS A 236 -9.57 -12.05 -10.80
CA HIS A 236 -10.40 -13.00 -10.04
C HIS A 236 -9.56 -13.95 -9.17
N ARG A 237 -8.41 -14.42 -9.66
CA ARG A 237 -7.51 -15.29 -8.89
C ARG A 237 -6.81 -14.52 -7.76
N ILE A 238 -6.32 -13.31 -8.06
CA ILE A 238 -5.68 -12.40 -7.09
C ILE A 238 -6.62 -12.12 -5.93
N LEU A 239 -7.84 -11.63 -6.21
CA LEU A 239 -8.82 -11.27 -5.19
C LEU A 239 -9.26 -12.48 -4.35
N ARG A 240 -9.44 -13.65 -4.98
CA ARG A 240 -9.77 -14.87 -4.26
C ARG A 240 -8.68 -15.23 -3.24
N ARG A 241 -7.40 -15.19 -3.65
CA ARG A 241 -6.28 -15.52 -2.76
C ARG A 241 -6.13 -14.47 -1.65
N MET A 242 -6.09 -13.19 -1.98
CA MET A 242 -6.00 -12.11 -0.99
C MET A 242 -7.10 -12.22 0.07
N ARG A 243 -8.36 -12.35 -0.36
CA ARG A 243 -9.51 -12.48 0.57
C ARG A 243 -9.45 -13.79 1.35
N SER A 244 -9.02 -14.90 0.74
CA SER A 244 -8.86 -16.17 1.47
C SER A 244 -7.81 -16.07 2.58
N LEU A 245 -6.81 -15.20 2.45
CA LEU A 245 -5.82 -14.92 3.49
C LEU A 245 -6.29 -13.87 4.50
N GLY A 246 -7.48 -13.30 4.36
CA GLY A 246 -7.98 -12.26 5.24
C GLY A 246 -7.56 -10.83 4.87
N MET A 247 -6.84 -10.64 3.75
CA MET A 247 -6.50 -9.30 3.25
C MET A 247 -7.74 -8.55 2.77
N ILE A 248 -7.61 -7.22 2.68
CA ILE A 248 -8.64 -6.26 2.25
C ILE A 248 -8.12 -5.58 0.97
N PRO A 249 -8.38 -6.16 -0.21
CA PRO A 249 -7.97 -5.55 -1.48
C PRO A 249 -8.62 -4.18 -1.69
N VAL A 250 -7.83 -3.19 -2.05
CA VAL A 250 -8.29 -1.87 -2.48
C VAL A 250 -8.56 -1.91 -3.98
N LEU A 251 -9.84 -1.80 -4.35
CA LEU A 251 -10.28 -1.84 -5.74
C LEU A 251 -10.21 -0.46 -6.40
N ALA A 252 -10.32 -0.39 -7.72
CA ALA A 252 -10.36 0.90 -8.42
C ALA A 252 -11.67 1.66 -8.13
N GLY A 253 -11.58 2.99 -8.09
CA GLY A 253 -12.69 3.92 -8.14
C GLY A 253 -12.71 4.74 -9.44
N PHE A 254 -13.71 5.61 -9.59
CA PHE A 254 -13.83 6.48 -10.77
C PHE A 254 -13.37 7.91 -10.46
N GLY A 255 -12.33 8.36 -11.17
CA GLY A 255 -11.75 9.71 -11.04
C GLY A 255 -12.33 10.79 -11.95
N GLY A 256 -13.28 10.46 -12.83
CA GLY A 256 -13.93 11.45 -13.71
C GLY A 256 -13.43 11.50 -15.16
N HIS A 257 -12.31 10.85 -15.46
CA HIS A 257 -11.72 10.83 -16.81
C HIS A 257 -12.57 9.98 -17.77
N VAL A 258 -12.82 10.50 -18.97
CA VAL A 258 -13.71 9.88 -19.96
C VAL A 258 -13.15 10.02 -21.39
N PRO A 259 -13.59 9.18 -22.35
CA PRO A 259 -13.22 9.35 -23.75
C PRO A 259 -13.62 10.74 -24.27
N ALA A 260 -12.71 11.36 -25.05
CA ALA A 260 -12.84 12.76 -25.48
C ALA A 260 -14.09 13.06 -26.34
N ASN A 261 -14.68 12.03 -26.95
CA ASN A 261 -15.87 12.15 -27.78
C ASN A 261 -17.18 12.14 -26.98
N ILE A 262 -17.16 12.19 -25.64
CA ILE A 262 -18.35 12.14 -24.77
C ILE A 262 -19.45 13.14 -25.16
N LYS A 263 -19.09 14.34 -25.64
CA LYS A 263 -20.07 15.35 -26.11
C LYS A 263 -20.89 14.92 -27.33
N LYS A 264 -20.44 13.92 -28.10
CA LYS A 264 -21.25 13.36 -29.20
C LYS A 264 -22.43 12.54 -28.66
N LEU A 265 -22.25 11.87 -27.54
CA LEU A 265 -23.24 10.99 -26.90
C LEU A 265 -24.08 11.76 -25.87
N TYR A 266 -23.47 12.72 -25.18
CA TYR A 266 -24.09 13.55 -24.16
C TYR A 266 -23.84 15.04 -24.49
N PRO A 267 -24.61 15.67 -25.41
CA PRO A 267 -24.31 17.03 -25.91
C PRO A 267 -24.29 18.12 -24.84
N ASN A 268 -25.07 17.95 -23.77
CA ASN A 268 -25.20 18.91 -22.69
C ASN A 268 -24.20 18.67 -21.54
N VAL A 269 -23.34 17.64 -21.63
CA VAL A 269 -22.37 17.36 -20.57
C VAL A 269 -21.37 18.49 -20.44
N ASN A 270 -21.17 18.93 -19.21
CA ASN A 270 -20.16 19.90 -18.86
C ASN A 270 -18.85 19.17 -18.57
N VAL A 271 -17.87 19.34 -19.46
CA VAL A 271 -16.53 18.72 -19.34
C VAL A 271 -15.45 19.79 -19.39
N SER A 272 -14.33 19.51 -18.73
CA SER A 272 -13.09 20.27 -18.87
C SER A 272 -12.00 19.40 -19.49
N THR A 273 -10.96 20.05 -20.00
CA THR A 273 -9.71 19.39 -20.42
C THR A 273 -8.64 19.69 -19.39
N LEU A 274 -7.93 18.66 -18.92
CA LEU A 274 -6.81 18.83 -18.01
C LEU A 274 -5.56 19.38 -18.72
N THR A 275 -4.59 19.86 -17.95
CA THR A 275 -3.31 20.32 -18.49
C THR A 275 -2.51 19.14 -19.03
N ASN A 276 -1.69 19.40 -20.06
CA ASN A 276 -0.71 18.43 -20.55
C ASN A 276 0.26 18.02 -19.43
N TRP A 277 0.56 16.72 -19.35
CA TRP A 277 1.47 16.14 -18.38
C TRP A 277 2.80 15.69 -19.05
N SER A 278 3.93 15.95 -18.39
CA SER A 278 5.28 15.49 -18.79
C SER A 278 5.61 15.66 -20.29
N GLN A 279 5.31 16.84 -20.85
CA GLN A 279 5.51 17.19 -22.28
C GLN A 279 4.70 16.37 -23.31
N PHE A 280 3.87 15.42 -22.88
CA PHE A 280 2.90 14.78 -23.78
C PHE A 280 1.91 15.82 -24.28
N LYS A 281 1.72 15.87 -25.59
CA LYS A 281 0.75 16.75 -26.26
C LYS A 281 -0.48 15.95 -26.68
N PRO A 282 -1.62 16.60 -26.96
CA PRO A 282 -2.74 15.93 -27.62
C PRO A 282 -2.26 15.18 -28.88
N PRO A 283 -2.78 13.96 -29.15
CA PRO A 283 -3.91 13.33 -28.46
C PRO A 283 -3.54 12.53 -27.20
N TYR A 284 -2.28 12.55 -26.74
CA TYR A 284 -1.77 11.63 -25.71
C TYR A 284 -1.89 12.14 -24.26
N SER A 285 -2.17 13.43 -24.06
CA SER A 285 -2.46 14.04 -22.76
C SER A 285 -3.53 15.13 -22.97
N GLY A 286 -3.82 15.92 -21.93
CA GLY A 286 -4.98 16.80 -21.92
C GLY A 286 -6.28 15.98 -21.92
N THR A 287 -6.40 15.09 -20.93
CA THR A 287 -7.55 14.18 -20.82
C THR A 287 -8.84 14.96 -20.54
N THR A 288 -9.95 14.41 -21.02
CA THR A 288 -11.28 14.99 -20.79
C THR A 288 -11.83 14.50 -19.46
N ILE A 289 -12.32 15.42 -18.64
CA ILE A 289 -12.91 15.14 -17.33
C ILE A 289 -14.31 15.74 -17.24
N ILE A 290 -15.27 14.97 -16.72
CA ILE A 290 -16.60 15.50 -16.39
C ILE A 290 -16.45 16.51 -15.25
N ASN A 291 -17.10 17.67 -15.35
CA ASN A 291 -17.06 18.65 -14.26
C ASN A 291 -17.83 18.13 -13.03
N PHE A 292 -17.32 18.42 -11.85
CA PHE A 292 -17.80 17.83 -10.58
C PHE A 292 -19.22 18.27 -10.17
N ASP A 293 -19.75 19.34 -10.77
CA ASP A 293 -21.14 19.80 -10.62
C ASP A 293 -22.10 19.15 -11.63
N ASP A 294 -21.58 18.49 -12.66
CA ASP A 294 -22.41 17.79 -13.65
C ASP A 294 -22.98 16.49 -13.04
N PRO A 295 -24.30 16.26 -13.10
CA PRO A 295 -24.91 15.04 -12.57
C PRO A 295 -24.34 13.75 -13.18
N LEU A 296 -23.82 13.80 -14.42
CA LEU A 296 -23.23 12.65 -15.08
C LEU A 296 -21.98 12.15 -14.34
N PHE A 297 -21.25 13.00 -13.62
CA PHE A 297 -20.06 12.58 -12.87
C PHE A 297 -20.41 11.48 -11.85
N ALA A 298 -21.40 11.76 -10.99
CA ALA A 298 -21.82 10.83 -9.95
C ALA A 298 -22.48 9.59 -10.55
N GLU A 299 -23.21 9.74 -11.65
CA GLU A 299 -23.85 8.63 -12.36
C GLU A 299 -22.83 7.65 -12.97
N VAL A 300 -21.77 8.15 -13.62
CA VAL A 300 -20.70 7.30 -14.15
C VAL A 300 -19.92 6.64 -13.01
N GLY A 301 -19.64 7.39 -11.94
CA GLY A 301 -19.02 6.84 -10.73
C GLY A 301 -19.83 5.71 -10.10
N ARG A 302 -21.15 5.88 -9.98
CA ARG A 302 -22.07 4.84 -9.49
C ARG A 302 -22.02 3.60 -10.37
N ARG A 303 -22.14 3.76 -11.69
CA ARG A 303 -22.09 2.64 -12.66
C ARG A 303 -20.77 1.88 -12.59
N PHE A 304 -19.65 2.59 -12.43
CA PHE A 304 -18.34 1.99 -12.32
C PHE A 304 -18.21 1.13 -11.06
N ILE A 305 -18.66 1.63 -9.91
CA ILE A 305 -18.63 0.88 -8.66
C ILE A 305 -19.63 -0.29 -8.68
N GLU A 306 -20.82 -0.11 -9.23
CA GLU A 306 -21.79 -1.20 -9.41
C GLU A 306 -21.23 -2.34 -10.27
N GLU A 307 -20.64 -2.04 -11.42
CA GLU A 307 -20.03 -3.07 -12.26
C GLU A 307 -18.80 -3.70 -11.61
N THR A 308 -18.01 -2.93 -10.86
CA THR A 308 -16.90 -3.46 -10.05
C THR A 308 -17.41 -4.46 -9.01
N ILE A 309 -18.44 -4.11 -8.23
CA ILE A 309 -19.01 -4.97 -7.18
C ILE A 309 -19.65 -6.22 -7.81
N LYS A 310 -20.38 -6.06 -8.89
CA LYS A 310 -21.04 -7.16 -9.60
C LYS A 310 -20.05 -8.17 -10.13
N GLU A 311 -18.95 -7.70 -10.73
CA GLU A 311 -17.93 -8.59 -11.30
C GLU A 311 -16.99 -9.15 -10.23
N LEU A 312 -16.50 -8.32 -9.32
CA LEU A 312 -15.36 -8.65 -8.45
C LEU A 312 -15.73 -8.74 -6.97
N GLY A 313 -16.96 -8.45 -6.57
CA GLY A 313 -17.33 -8.22 -5.17
C GLY A 313 -16.60 -7.00 -4.58
N THR A 314 -16.71 -6.79 -3.26
CA THR A 314 -16.04 -5.65 -2.61
C THR A 314 -15.65 -5.92 -1.16
N ASN A 315 -14.67 -5.14 -0.70
CA ASN A 315 -14.27 -4.98 0.70
C ASN A 315 -14.51 -3.54 1.19
N HIS A 316 -15.31 -2.76 0.44
CA HIS A 316 -15.71 -1.38 0.73
C HIS A 316 -14.57 -0.35 0.66
N VAL A 317 -13.44 -0.67 0.02
CA VAL A 317 -12.30 0.25 -0.12
C VAL A 317 -11.98 0.44 -1.59
N TYR A 318 -11.96 1.69 -2.04
CA TYR A 318 -11.73 2.05 -3.43
C TYR A 318 -10.68 3.15 -3.55
N ALA A 319 -9.72 2.98 -4.46
CA ALA A 319 -8.69 3.97 -4.76
C ALA A 319 -8.94 4.66 -6.10
N THR A 320 -8.85 5.98 -6.09
CA THR A 320 -8.79 6.79 -7.32
C THR A 320 -8.07 8.09 -7.02
N ASP A 321 -7.29 8.55 -7.99
CA ASP A 321 -6.52 9.79 -7.90
C ASP A 321 -7.01 10.75 -8.98
N LEU A 322 -7.22 12.01 -8.61
CA LEU A 322 -7.88 13.00 -9.46
C LEU A 322 -6.91 14.00 -10.10
N PHE A 323 -5.88 14.38 -9.35
CA PHE A 323 -4.96 15.46 -9.68
C PHE A 323 -3.50 15.04 -9.45
N ASN A 324 -3.20 13.76 -9.68
CA ASN A 324 -1.83 13.27 -9.54
C ASN A 324 -0.94 13.96 -10.58
N GLU A 325 0.01 14.79 -10.13
CA GLU A 325 0.89 15.60 -10.97
C GLU A 325 0.19 16.50 -12.01
N MET A 326 -1.08 16.79 -11.79
CA MET A 326 -1.88 17.68 -12.62
C MET A 326 -2.48 18.75 -11.74
N ARG A 327 -2.47 20.00 -12.20
CA ARG A 327 -3.08 21.09 -11.44
C ARG A 327 -4.59 21.10 -11.65
N PRO A 328 -5.38 21.20 -10.57
CA PRO A 328 -6.81 21.48 -10.71
C PRO A 328 -7.02 22.80 -11.45
N LYS A 329 -8.11 22.89 -12.24
CA LYS A 329 -8.43 24.09 -13.05
C LYS A 329 -8.61 25.37 -12.24
N SER A 330 -8.85 25.25 -10.93
CA SER A 330 -9.02 26.37 -10.01
C SER A 330 -8.48 26.02 -8.63
N SER A 331 -7.83 26.98 -7.97
CA SER A 331 -7.42 26.90 -6.55
C SER A 331 -8.53 27.36 -5.59
N ASN A 332 -9.72 27.65 -6.11
CA ASN A 332 -10.89 28.02 -5.29
C ASN A 332 -11.30 26.83 -4.40
N ILE A 333 -11.43 27.09 -3.10
CA ILE A 333 -11.77 26.07 -2.10
C ILE A 333 -13.12 25.38 -2.37
N THR A 334 -14.10 26.09 -2.94
CA THR A 334 -15.41 25.51 -3.29
C THR A 334 -15.27 24.49 -4.40
N TYR A 335 -14.42 24.78 -5.39
CA TYR A 335 -14.14 23.85 -6.49
C TYR A 335 -13.43 22.59 -6.00
N LEU A 336 -12.41 22.73 -5.14
CA LEU A 336 -11.67 21.58 -4.59
C LEU A 336 -12.51 20.74 -3.61
N LYS A 337 -13.39 21.39 -2.85
CA LYS A 337 -14.34 20.68 -2.00
C LYS A 337 -15.36 19.91 -2.83
N MET A 338 -15.86 20.52 -3.91
CA MET A 338 -16.79 19.88 -4.83
C MET A 338 -16.15 18.67 -5.53
N SER A 339 -14.85 18.73 -5.86
CA SER A 339 -14.18 17.63 -6.54
C SER A 339 -14.09 16.37 -5.70
N GLY A 340 -13.68 16.47 -4.44
CA GLY A 340 -13.66 15.31 -3.54
C GLY A 340 -15.06 14.82 -3.18
N ALA A 341 -16.02 15.74 -3.00
CA ALA A 341 -17.42 15.38 -2.73
C ALA A 341 -18.06 14.61 -3.90
N ALA A 342 -17.77 14.98 -5.15
CA ALA A 342 -18.31 14.31 -6.34
C ALA A 342 -17.76 12.88 -6.50
N ILE A 343 -16.46 12.67 -6.29
CA ILE A 343 -15.84 11.33 -6.28
C ILE A 343 -16.50 10.47 -5.21
N TYR A 344 -16.53 10.96 -3.97
CA TYR A 344 -17.09 10.22 -2.86
C TYR A 344 -18.58 9.92 -3.07
N LYS A 345 -19.36 10.89 -3.58
CA LYS A 345 -20.76 10.69 -3.94
C LYS A 345 -20.94 9.58 -4.98
N GLY A 346 -20.09 9.52 -6.01
CA GLY A 346 -20.10 8.44 -6.99
C GLY A 346 -19.92 7.07 -6.33
N MET A 347 -18.99 6.97 -5.38
CA MET A 347 -18.75 5.73 -4.62
C MET A 347 -19.93 5.32 -3.76
N VAL A 348 -20.40 6.22 -2.89
CA VAL A 348 -21.46 5.87 -1.92
C VAL A 348 -22.84 5.70 -2.53
N SER A 349 -23.04 6.17 -3.76
CA SER A 349 -24.27 5.92 -4.51
C SER A 349 -24.44 4.45 -4.90
N ALA A 350 -23.35 3.68 -4.93
CA ALA A 350 -23.34 2.24 -5.21
C ALA A 350 -23.01 1.40 -3.96
N ASP A 351 -22.13 1.91 -3.10
CA ASP A 351 -21.68 1.24 -1.88
C ASP A 351 -21.74 2.19 -0.68
N PRO A 352 -22.82 2.16 0.14
CA PRO A 352 -22.97 3.02 1.30
C PRO A 352 -21.85 2.89 2.33
N ASP A 353 -21.07 1.80 2.32
CA ASP A 353 -19.96 1.55 3.22
C ASP A 353 -18.59 1.96 2.62
N ALA A 354 -18.54 2.51 1.40
CA ALA A 354 -17.31 2.89 0.69
C ALA A 354 -16.37 3.86 1.46
N VAL A 355 -15.10 3.47 1.56
CA VAL A 355 -13.98 4.29 2.01
C VAL A 355 -13.08 4.59 0.81
N TRP A 356 -12.78 5.87 0.59
CA TRP A 356 -11.91 6.30 -0.49
C TRP A 356 -10.44 6.31 -0.04
N VAL A 357 -9.58 5.53 -0.71
CA VAL A 357 -8.12 5.64 -0.56
C VAL A 357 -7.58 6.62 -1.60
N MET A 358 -6.82 7.62 -1.17
CA MET A 358 -6.18 8.59 -2.09
C MET A 358 -4.69 8.73 -1.81
N GLN A 359 -3.91 8.94 -2.87
CA GLN A 359 -2.51 9.30 -2.74
C GLN A 359 -2.38 10.75 -2.25
N GLY A 360 -1.58 10.97 -1.20
CA GLY A 360 -1.21 12.31 -0.74
C GLY A 360 -0.20 13.02 -1.64
N TRP A 361 0.34 12.35 -2.68
CA TRP A 361 1.42 12.85 -3.54
C TRP A 361 1.14 14.22 -4.16
N LEU A 362 -0.11 14.47 -4.57
CA LEU A 362 -0.51 15.76 -5.14
C LEU A 362 -0.17 16.95 -4.22
N PHE A 363 -0.21 16.77 -2.90
CA PHE A 363 0.10 17.83 -1.92
C PHE A 363 1.60 18.18 -1.84
N GLN A 364 2.47 17.41 -2.52
CA GLN A 364 3.89 17.75 -2.67
C GLN A 364 4.10 19.00 -3.55
N ASP A 365 3.17 19.32 -4.47
CA ASP A 365 3.14 20.64 -5.15
C ASP A 365 2.65 21.73 -4.18
N SER A 366 3.55 22.15 -3.29
CA SER A 366 3.29 23.17 -2.28
C SER A 366 2.97 24.56 -2.86
N SER A 367 3.27 24.80 -4.13
CA SER A 367 2.95 26.07 -4.79
C SER A 367 1.45 26.20 -5.10
N PHE A 368 0.78 25.07 -5.35
CA PHE A 368 -0.68 25.00 -5.52
C PHE A 368 -1.39 24.59 -4.23
N TRP A 369 -0.97 23.49 -3.61
CA TRP A 369 -1.66 22.86 -2.47
C TRP A 369 -1.26 23.47 -1.13
N LYS A 370 -1.69 24.71 -0.91
CA LYS A 370 -1.58 25.39 0.38
C LYS A 370 -2.59 24.83 1.39
N LEU A 371 -2.45 25.20 2.66
CA LEU A 371 -3.30 24.71 3.76
C LEU A 371 -4.81 24.80 3.46
N PRO A 372 -5.37 25.93 2.97
CA PRO A 372 -6.80 26.01 2.68
C PRO A 372 -7.25 25.08 1.55
N GLN A 373 -6.43 24.92 0.52
CA GLN A 373 -6.72 24.05 -0.63
C GLN A 373 -6.71 22.56 -0.23
N ALA A 374 -5.68 22.14 0.51
CA ALA A 374 -5.58 20.77 1.01
C ALA A 374 -6.74 20.46 1.97
N LYS A 375 -7.03 21.38 2.90
CA LYS A 375 -8.16 21.24 3.84
C LYS A 375 -9.49 21.13 3.10
N ALA A 376 -9.72 21.93 2.06
CA ALA A 376 -10.96 21.89 1.28
C ALA A 376 -11.20 20.51 0.64
N LEU A 377 -10.16 19.88 0.09
CA LEU A 377 -10.26 18.54 -0.48
C LEU A 377 -10.41 17.46 0.61
N LEU A 378 -9.54 17.46 1.63
CA LEU A 378 -9.52 16.40 2.66
C LEU A 378 -10.79 16.39 3.53
N THR A 379 -11.43 17.54 3.71
CA THR A 379 -12.69 17.69 4.48
C THR A 379 -13.94 17.71 3.58
N SER A 380 -13.80 17.38 2.30
CA SER A 380 -14.95 17.21 1.39
C SER A 380 -15.71 15.90 1.62
N VAL A 381 -15.09 14.98 2.36
CA VAL A 381 -15.58 13.63 2.65
C VAL A 381 -15.76 13.50 4.17
N PRO A 382 -16.77 12.76 4.66
CA PRO A 382 -16.95 12.58 6.10
C PRO A 382 -15.71 11.99 6.77
N MET A 383 -15.52 12.28 8.05
CA MET A 383 -14.38 11.80 8.82
C MET A 383 -14.33 10.26 8.82
N GLY A 384 -13.16 9.68 8.55
CA GLY A 384 -12.99 8.23 8.49
C GLY A 384 -13.55 7.56 7.23
N ARG A 385 -13.98 8.34 6.24
CA ARG A 385 -14.45 7.85 4.93
C ARG A 385 -13.44 8.09 3.80
N MET A 386 -12.27 8.59 4.17
CA MET A 386 -11.10 8.76 3.32
C MET A 386 -9.87 8.24 4.07
N ILE A 387 -9.05 7.43 3.42
CA ILE A 387 -7.71 7.05 3.88
C ILE A 387 -6.70 7.78 3.00
N VAL A 388 -5.83 8.59 3.60
CA VAL A 388 -4.76 9.28 2.89
C VAL A 388 -3.48 8.45 2.97
N LEU A 389 -2.88 8.15 1.82
CA LEU A 389 -1.54 7.58 1.78
C LEU A 389 -0.53 8.73 1.83
N ASP A 390 0.16 8.91 2.96
CA ASP A 390 1.29 9.84 3.04
C ASP A 390 2.48 9.20 2.32
N LEU A 391 2.47 9.35 0.99
CA LEU A 391 3.09 8.42 0.06
C LEU A 391 4.62 8.40 0.14
N PHE A 392 5.24 9.51 0.54
CA PHE A 392 6.68 9.74 0.58
C PHE A 392 7.12 10.23 1.97
N ALA A 393 6.57 9.59 3.01
CA ALA A 393 6.67 10.08 4.37
C ALA A 393 8.06 9.91 4.99
N GLU A 394 8.92 9.07 4.40
CA GLU A 394 10.29 8.88 4.82
C GLU A 394 11.19 10.06 4.45
N ILE A 395 10.92 10.79 3.37
CA ILE A 395 11.72 11.97 2.99
C ILE A 395 10.94 13.28 3.13
N ARG A 396 9.65 13.31 2.75
CA ARG A 396 8.80 14.50 2.75
C ARG A 396 7.42 14.22 3.37
N PRO A 397 7.36 13.97 4.69
CA PRO A 397 6.10 13.71 5.38
C PRO A 397 5.16 14.92 5.28
N LEU A 398 3.90 14.64 4.93
CA LEU A 398 2.85 15.64 4.83
C LEU A 398 1.97 15.68 6.08
N TRP A 399 1.95 14.60 6.86
CA TRP A 399 1.14 14.49 8.08
C TRP A 399 1.40 15.62 9.08
N GLN A 400 2.66 16.06 9.24
CA GLN A 400 3.01 17.19 10.13
C GLN A 400 2.46 18.52 9.60
N LYS A 401 2.61 18.74 8.29
CA LYS A 401 2.20 19.98 7.63
C LYS A 401 0.70 20.18 7.67
N TYR A 402 -0.08 19.11 7.58
CA TYR A 402 -1.54 19.15 7.51
C TYR A 402 -2.23 18.71 8.80
N ASP A 403 -1.54 18.80 9.95
CA ASP A 403 -2.12 18.50 11.28
C ASP A 403 -2.83 17.14 11.30
N SER A 404 -2.06 16.09 10.97
CA SER A 404 -2.59 14.73 10.80
C SER A 404 -3.73 14.66 9.77
N PHE A 405 -3.52 15.30 8.61
CA PHE A 405 -4.52 15.41 7.53
C PHE A 405 -5.89 15.92 7.99
N PHE A 406 -5.88 16.87 8.93
CA PHE A 406 -7.07 17.45 9.55
C PHE A 406 -7.99 16.42 10.19
N GLY A 407 -7.42 15.32 10.70
CA GLY A 407 -8.08 14.22 11.37
C GLY A 407 -8.48 13.05 10.46
N GLN A 408 -8.40 13.18 9.13
CA GLN A 408 -8.65 12.02 8.25
C GLN A 408 -7.59 10.95 8.50
N PRO A 409 -7.97 9.66 8.51
CA PRO A 409 -7.02 8.59 8.75
C PRO A 409 -5.96 8.53 7.66
N PHE A 410 -4.72 8.27 8.05
CA PHE A 410 -3.62 8.16 7.10
C PHE A 410 -2.71 6.97 7.36
N VAL A 411 -2.05 6.52 6.29
CA VAL A 411 -1.00 5.49 6.33
C VAL A 411 0.33 6.16 6.05
N TRP A 412 1.29 5.98 6.96
CA TRP A 412 2.67 6.43 6.75
C TRP A 412 3.35 5.48 5.76
N CYS A 413 3.66 5.96 4.56
CA CYS A 413 4.24 5.11 3.52
C CYS A 413 5.71 5.45 3.26
N MET A 414 6.52 4.42 3.08
CA MET A 414 7.84 4.53 2.49
C MET A 414 7.70 4.38 0.96
N LEU A 415 7.93 5.45 0.21
CA LEU A 415 7.96 5.37 -1.26
C LEU A 415 9.19 4.61 -1.71
N HIS A 416 10.36 5.03 -1.24
CA HIS A 416 11.69 4.49 -1.50
C HIS A 416 12.14 4.51 -2.96
N ASN A 417 11.41 3.85 -3.87
CA ASN A 417 11.83 3.70 -5.27
C ASN A 417 10.91 4.47 -6.21
N TYR A 418 11.54 5.06 -7.22
CA TYR A 418 10.88 5.72 -8.33
C TYR A 418 11.33 5.07 -9.65
N GLY A 419 10.42 4.91 -10.61
CA GLY A 419 10.71 4.41 -11.94
C GLY A 419 11.23 2.97 -12.04
N GLY A 420 11.36 2.23 -10.93
CA GLY A 420 12.05 0.94 -10.91
C GLY A 420 13.56 1.05 -11.12
N THR A 421 14.18 2.18 -10.78
CA THR A 421 15.63 2.36 -10.92
C THR A 421 16.42 1.38 -10.04
N MET A 422 17.61 1.01 -10.51
CA MET A 422 18.52 0.11 -9.81
C MET A 422 19.71 0.89 -9.25
N ASP A 423 19.57 1.38 -8.03
CA ASP A 423 20.59 2.08 -7.27
C ASP A 423 20.60 1.55 -5.82
N LEU A 424 21.76 1.56 -5.17
CA LEU A 424 21.81 1.29 -3.72
C LEU A 424 21.45 2.59 -3.01
N TYR A 425 20.29 2.60 -2.37
CA TYR A 425 19.73 3.79 -1.74
C TYR A 425 18.83 3.42 -0.56
N GLY A 426 18.79 4.30 0.45
CA GLY A 426 17.79 4.31 1.49
C GLY A 426 18.05 5.38 2.55
N ASP A 427 17.01 5.74 3.29
CA ASP A 427 17.10 6.51 4.54
C ASP A 427 16.56 5.66 5.68
N ILE A 428 17.40 4.74 6.16
CA ILE A 428 17.00 3.78 7.20
C ILE A 428 16.75 4.46 8.55
N GLU A 429 17.38 5.60 8.82
CA GLU A 429 17.18 6.35 10.07
C GLU A 429 15.79 6.97 10.10
N SER A 430 15.38 7.63 9.01
CA SER A 430 14.02 8.19 8.92
C SER A 430 12.94 7.10 9.03
N VAL A 431 13.14 5.95 8.38
CA VAL A 431 12.22 4.81 8.49
C VAL A 431 12.16 4.26 9.93
N ASN A 432 13.27 4.30 10.67
CA ASN A 432 13.33 3.78 12.04
C ASN A 432 12.53 4.62 13.03
N VAL A 433 12.49 5.94 12.85
CA VAL A 433 11.87 6.87 13.81
C VAL A 433 10.54 7.46 13.33
N GLY A 434 10.34 7.54 12.01
CA GLY A 434 9.21 8.20 11.35
C GLY A 434 7.85 7.64 11.78
N PRO A 435 7.59 6.32 11.60
CA PRO A 435 6.33 5.71 12.01
C PRO A 435 5.99 5.92 13.49
N SER A 436 6.97 5.77 14.40
CA SER A 436 6.73 6.01 15.83
C SER A 436 6.43 7.48 16.13
N THR A 437 7.12 8.40 15.47
CA THR A 437 6.90 9.84 15.64
C THR A 437 5.52 10.24 15.16
N ALA A 438 5.10 9.72 14.01
CA ALA A 438 3.78 9.96 13.44
C ALA A 438 2.67 9.37 14.32
N ARG A 439 2.83 8.15 14.86
CA ARG A 439 1.88 7.55 15.81
C ARG A 439 1.74 8.35 17.11
N SER A 440 2.84 8.85 17.66
CA SER A 440 2.85 9.59 18.93
C SER A 440 2.53 11.08 18.77
N TYR A 441 2.27 11.57 17.56
CA TYR A 441 1.87 12.95 17.34
C TYR A 441 0.54 13.27 18.05
N PRO A 442 0.38 14.46 18.66
CA PRO A 442 -0.88 14.85 19.29
C PRO A 442 -2.07 14.70 18.34
N ASN A 443 -3.10 13.98 18.78
CA ASN A 443 -4.29 13.66 17.98
C ASN A 443 -3.98 12.98 16.63
N SER A 444 -2.91 12.17 16.58
CA SER A 444 -2.57 11.43 15.37
C SER A 444 -3.75 10.60 14.86
N SER A 445 -4.05 10.72 13.57
CA SER A 445 -4.96 9.87 12.83
C SER A 445 -4.23 8.76 12.06
N MET A 446 -2.99 8.45 12.43
CA MET A 446 -2.23 7.36 11.81
C MET A 446 -2.91 6.01 12.11
N ILE A 447 -3.16 5.23 11.07
CA ILE A 447 -3.85 3.93 11.14
C ILE A 447 -3.01 2.76 10.61
N GLY A 448 -1.82 3.05 10.10
CA GLY A 448 -1.02 2.06 9.41
C GLY A 448 0.33 2.56 8.94
N ILE A 449 1.16 1.57 8.61
CA ILE A 449 2.38 1.75 7.83
C ILE A 449 2.20 1.17 6.42
N GLY A 450 3.04 1.58 5.47
CA GLY A 450 2.98 1.03 4.13
C GLY A 450 4.29 1.14 3.36
N ILE A 451 4.37 0.36 2.28
CA ILE A 451 5.41 0.49 1.27
C ILE A 451 4.75 0.76 -0.08
N SER A 452 5.15 1.85 -0.75
CA SER A 452 4.56 2.31 -2.01
C SER A 452 5.61 2.55 -3.09
N PRO A 453 6.52 1.61 -3.37
CA PRO A 453 7.54 1.81 -4.40
C PRO A 453 6.93 1.84 -5.79
N GLU A 454 7.40 2.75 -6.63
CA GLU A 454 7.01 2.75 -8.04
C GLU A 454 7.46 1.46 -8.74
N GLY A 455 8.63 0.92 -8.41
CA GLY A 455 9.09 -0.40 -8.87
C GLY A 455 9.74 -1.23 -7.75
N ILE A 456 9.57 -2.55 -7.82
CA ILE A 456 10.16 -3.51 -6.87
C ILE A 456 11.42 -4.19 -7.43
N ASN A 457 11.88 -5.27 -6.79
CA ASN A 457 13.07 -6.05 -7.17
C ASN A 457 14.42 -5.35 -6.95
N GLN A 458 14.50 -4.46 -5.96
CA GLN A 458 15.73 -3.81 -5.51
C GLN A 458 15.69 -3.56 -3.99
N ASN A 459 16.83 -3.19 -3.38
CA ASN A 459 16.99 -2.77 -1.97
C ASN A 459 16.13 -3.51 -0.93
N TYR A 460 16.11 -4.85 -0.97
CA TYR A 460 15.26 -5.68 -0.11
C TYR A 460 15.33 -5.36 1.39
N VAL A 461 16.50 -4.90 1.84
CA VAL A 461 16.77 -4.50 3.22
C VAL A 461 15.83 -3.39 3.68
N MET A 462 15.52 -2.41 2.83
CA MET A 462 14.66 -1.26 3.18
C MET A 462 13.21 -1.70 3.35
N TYR A 463 12.73 -2.58 2.47
CA TYR A 463 11.36 -3.10 2.54
C TYR A 463 11.14 -4.00 3.75
N GLU A 464 12.07 -4.91 4.06
CA GLU A 464 11.98 -5.74 5.28
C GLU A 464 12.08 -4.86 6.54
N PHE A 465 12.98 -3.87 6.55
CA PHE A 465 13.13 -2.96 7.69
C PHE A 465 11.87 -2.15 7.96
N MET A 466 11.26 -1.59 6.91
CA MET A 466 10.02 -0.83 7.00
C MET A 466 8.86 -1.67 7.53
N LEU A 467 8.67 -2.88 6.99
CA LEU A 467 7.58 -3.76 7.42
C LEU A 467 7.77 -4.27 8.86
N ASP A 468 9.03 -4.44 9.30
CA ASP A 468 9.34 -4.78 10.70
C ASP A 468 9.01 -3.63 11.69
N GLN A 469 8.77 -2.39 11.23
CA GLN A 469 8.27 -1.30 12.08
C GLN A 469 6.79 -1.49 12.48
N GLY A 470 6.07 -2.40 11.81
CA GLY A 470 4.68 -2.72 12.10
C GLY A 470 4.47 -3.47 13.41
N ILE A 471 5.55 -3.87 14.08
CA ILE A 471 5.52 -4.65 15.31
C ILE A 471 6.68 -4.31 16.26
N GLY A 472 6.40 -4.35 17.56
CA GLY A 472 7.40 -4.10 18.61
C GLY A 472 7.41 -2.65 19.13
N PRO A 473 8.16 -2.39 20.21
CA PRO A 473 7.92 -1.25 21.10
C PRO A 473 8.44 0.12 20.62
N GLY A 474 8.90 0.25 19.36
CA GLY A 474 9.42 1.51 18.84
C GLY A 474 10.65 1.33 17.94
N PRO A 475 11.46 2.40 17.77
CA PRO A 475 12.68 2.37 16.98
C PRO A 475 13.61 1.23 17.40
N LYS A 476 14.25 0.62 16.41
CA LYS A 476 15.15 -0.53 16.57
C LYS A 476 16.60 -0.06 16.61
N ASN A 477 17.48 -0.87 17.20
CA ASN A 477 18.91 -0.72 16.98
C ASN A 477 19.24 -1.14 15.54
N ILE A 478 19.50 -0.16 14.66
CA ILE A 478 19.68 -0.40 13.23
C ILE A 478 20.93 -1.24 12.96
N ALA A 479 22.01 -1.03 13.71
CA ALA A 479 23.23 -1.80 13.53
C ALA A 479 22.99 -3.29 13.82
N GLU A 480 22.37 -3.60 14.97
CA GLU A 480 22.00 -4.96 15.34
C GLU A 480 21.00 -5.59 14.36
N TRP A 481 19.99 -4.82 13.92
CA TRP A 481 19.01 -5.31 12.96
C TRP A 481 19.66 -5.65 11.62
N ILE A 482 20.59 -4.82 11.12
CA ILE A 482 21.32 -5.06 9.87
C ILE A 482 22.24 -6.29 9.98
N SER A 483 22.96 -6.45 11.09
CA SER A 483 23.74 -7.66 11.36
C SER A 483 22.86 -8.92 11.35
N GLY A 484 21.69 -8.83 11.99
CA GLY A 484 20.69 -9.91 11.98
C GLY A 484 20.16 -10.19 10.58
N TYR A 485 19.82 -9.16 9.81
CA TYR A 485 19.34 -9.27 8.43
C TYR A 485 20.38 -9.97 7.55
N ALA A 486 21.65 -9.54 7.59
CA ALA A 486 22.73 -10.15 6.82
C ALA A 486 22.92 -11.64 7.18
N LYS A 487 22.97 -11.96 8.48
CA LYS A 487 23.09 -13.34 8.97
C LYS A 487 21.95 -14.23 8.44
N ARG A 488 20.70 -13.77 8.52
CA ARG A 488 19.54 -14.53 8.03
C ARG A 488 19.55 -14.69 6.51
N ARG A 489 19.85 -13.61 5.80
CA ARG A 489 19.86 -13.57 4.34
C ARG A 489 20.86 -14.54 3.74
N TYR A 490 22.04 -14.69 4.35
CA TYR A 490 23.08 -15.58 3.83
C TYR A 490 23.16 -16.93 4.54
N GLY A 491 22.46 -17.11 5.65
CA GLY A 491 22.44 -18.36 6.41
C GLY A 491 23.75 -18.67 7.15
N VAL A 492 24.65 -17.69 7.26
CA VAL A 492 25.96 -17.84 7.89
C VAL A 492 26.33 -16.56 8.62
N GLU A 493 26.98 -16.72 9.77
CA GLU A 493 27.61 -15.61 10.48
C GLU A 493 29.03 -15.42 9.96
N ASN A 494 29.31 -14.26 9.40
CA ASN A 494 30.62 -13.94 8.83
C ASN A 494 30.95 -12.48 9.11
N ARG A 495 32.08 -12.25 9.78
CA ARG A 495 32.52 -10.91 10.19
C ARG A 495 32.73 -9.94 9.01
N TYR A 496 33.23 -10.42 7.87
CA TYR A 496 33.47 -9.55 6.71
C TYR A 496 32.16 -9.15 6.02
N ILE A 497 31.19 -10.07 5.98
CA ILE A 497 29.85 -9.77 5.50
C ILE A 497 29.20 -8.71 6.41
N ASP A 498 29.29 -8.89 7.73
CA ASP A 498 28.75 -7.93 8.68
C ASP A 498 29.39 -6.54 8.52
N ILE A 499 30.72 -6.46 8.47
CA ILE A 499 31.45 -5.21 8.21
C ILE A 499 30.97 -4.57 6.89
N GLY A 500 30.83 -5.34 5.81
CA GLY A 500 30.32 -4.85 4.53
C GLY A 500 28.93 -4.24 4.64
N TRP A 501 28.01 -4.91 5.35
CA TRP A 501 26.66 -4.38 5.58
C TRP A 501 26.64 -3.16 6.50
N GLN A 502 27.52 -3.09 7.49
CA GLN A 502 27.66 -1.89 8.33
C GLN A 502 28.20 -0.70 7.53
N LEU A 503 29.10 -0.93 6.56
CA LEU A 503 29.55 0.11 5.63
C LEU A 503 28.41 0.58 4.71
N LEU A 504 27.63 -0.34 4.14
CA LEU A 504 26.46 0.02 3.34
C LEU A 504 25.42 0.79 4.16
N ARG A 505 25.17 0.35 5.40
CA ARG A 505 24.33 1.05 6.38
C ARG A 505 24.81 2.48 6.54
N GLY A 506 26.07 2.70 6.91
CA GLY A 506 26.62 4.04 7.15
C GLY A 506 26.85 4.91 5.90
N THR A 507 26.51 4.41 4.70
CA THR A 507 26.70 5.14 3.44
C THR A 507 25.40 5.18 2.63
N VAL A 508 25.21 4.25 1.71
CA VAL A 508 24.11 4.24 0.72
C VAL A 508 22.72 4.08 1.35
N TYR A 509 22.62 3.49 2.54
CA TYR A 509 21.36 3.32 3.28
C TYR A 509 21.12 4.36 4.39
N SER A 510 22.01 5.34 4.54
CA SER A 510 21.89 6.47 5.48
C SER A 510 21.87 7.81 4.74
N CYS A 511 21.12 7.89 3.63
CA CYS A 511 20.91 9.16 2.95
C CYS A 511 20.19 10.14 3.89
N ASN A 512 20.75 11.34 4.09
CA ASN A 512 20.20 12.37 4.97
C ASN A 512 19.67 13.60 4.21
N LYS A 513 19.39 13.43 2.91
CA LYS A 513 18.96 14.52 2.04
C LYS A 513 17.44 14.60 1.96
N THR A 514 16.91 15.82 1.85
CA THR A 514 15.47 16.11 1.68
C THR A 514 14.96 15.90 0.25
N ILE A 515 15.77 15.29 -0.61
CA ILE A 515 15.50 14.99 -2.02
C ILE A 515 16.01 13.58 -2.30
N HIS A 516 15.20 12.77 -2.99
CA HIS A 516 15.65 11.52 -3.58
C HIS A 516 16.57 11.84 -4.77
N ASP A 517 17.87 11.84 -4.53
CA ASP A 517 18.88 12.26 -5.51
C ASP A 517 19.07 11.27 -6.69
N ALA A 518 18.36 10.14 -6.75
CA ALA A 518 18.64 9.11 -7.76
C ALA A 518 18.22 9.46 -9.21
N HIS A 519 17.41 10.51 -9.43
CA HIS A 519 16.79 10.76 -10.74
C HIS A 519 17.69 11.39 -11.81
N GLY A 520 18.95 11.70 -11.49
CA GLY A 520 19.88 12.29 -12.46
C GLY A 520 21.36 11.93 -12.25
N ASN A 521 21.72 11.46 -11.05
CA ASN A 521 23.13 11.36 -10.66
C ASN A 521 23.86 10.07 -11.10
N VAL A 522 23.19 9.15 -11.81
CA VAL A 522 23.86 7.94 -12.34
C VAL A 522 24.26 8.18 -13.80
N VAL A 523 25.52 8.56 -14.01
CA VAL A 523 26.12 8.85 -15.33
C VAL A 523 25.84 7.73 -16.35
N PHE A 524 25.82 6.47 -15.92
CA PHE A 524 25.63 5.32 -16.80
C PHE A 524 24.25 5.23 -17.46
N THR A 525 23.21 5.83 -16.87
CA THR A 525 21.84 5.79 -17.40
C THR A 525 21.40 7.13 -18.00
N GLY A 526 22.22 8.18 -17.88
CA GLY A 526 21.98 9.50 -18.47
C GLY A 526 22.25 9.55 -19.97
N ARG A 527 21.54 10.43 -20.70
CA ARG A 527 21.83 10.70 -22.12
C ARG A 527 23.17 11.46 -22.21
N PRO A 528 24.17 10.97 -22.97
CA PRO A 528 25.46 11.64 -23.06
C PRO A 528 25.36 13.09 -23.52
N HIS A 529 26.00 14.01 -22.79
CA HIS A 529 26.20 15.40 -23.22
C HIS A 529 27.40 16.05 -22.51
N LEU A 530 28.01 17.06 -23.13
CA LEU A 530 29.26 17.67 -22.65
C LEU A 530 29.13 18.43 -21.32
N ASN A 531 27.92 18.84 -20.94
CA ASN A 531 27.65 19.63 -19.75
C ASN A 531 26.90 18.84 -18.66
N MET A 532 27.25 17.56 -18.41
CA MET A 532 26.65 16.80 -17.29
C MET A 532 27.02 17.47 -15.97
N LYS A 533 26.10 18.32 -15.48
CA LYS A 533 26.21 19.07 -14.23
C LYS A 533 25.55 18.31 -13.10
N GLU A 534 25.98 17.10 -12.80
CA GLU A 534 25.47 16.34 -11.66
C GLU A 534 26.61 15.51 -11.08
N ALA A 535 26.71 15.52 -9.75
CA ALA A 535 27.84 14.99 -9.02
C ALA A 535 28.05 13.53 -9.37
N VAL A 536 29.26 13.20 -9.79
CA VAL A 536 29.73 11.82 -9.79
C VAL A 536 29.66 11.33 -8.35
N SER A 537 28.53 10.76 -7.92
CA SER A 537 28.45 10.10 -6.61
C SER A 537 29.11 8.73 -6.74
N PHE A 538 30.42 8.72 -6.96
CA PHE A 538 31.19 7.76 -6.19
C PHE A 538 31.01 8.19 -4.74
N VAL A 539 30.60 7.27 -3.88
CA VAL A 539 30.66 7.44 -2.44
C VAL A 539 32.13 7.80 -2.11
N THR A 540 32.46 9.09 -2.07
CA THR A 540 33.74 9.58 -1.58
C THR A 540 33.48 10.17 -0.21
N ASN A 541 33.33 9.28 0.78
CA ASN A 541 33.87 9.61 2.08
C ASN A 541 35.26 8.98 2.12
N HIS A 542 36.28 9.83 2.26
CA HIS A 542 37.63 9.38 2.50
C HIS A 542 37.68 8.46 3.72
N PHE A 543 38.52 7.42 3.59
CA PHE A 543 38.78 6.28 4.48
C PHE A 543 38.64 6.50 5.97
#